data_AF-A0A5J4ZNG6-F1
#
_entry.id   AF-A0A5J4ZNG6-F1
#
_cell.length_a   1.000
_cell.length_b   1.000
_cell.length_c   1.000
_cell.angle_alpha   90.00
_cell.angle_beta   90.00
_cell.angle_gamma   90.00
#
_symmetry.space_group_name_H-M   'P 1'
#
loop_
_entity.id
_entity.type
_entity.pdbx_description
1 polymer ?
#
loop_
_entity_poly.entity_id
_entity_poly.type
_entity_poly.pdbx_seq_one_letter_code
_entity_poly.pdbx_strand_id
1 'polypeptide(L)'
;MNLDTSQTVFIGPYLSRDARESFNRDYNLFNVGLMKLPIDLPGFAFREARLGVKRLIETLGVCAEESKMKMKTGHEPTCLIDFWMQETVREVAAAEDSGVPEPPQIAGIEIGGHLFDFLFAAQDASTSSLLWAVTLLDSHPEVLAKVRAEVAGIWSPESDTLITAEQLREMKYTEAVAKEVIRFRAPATLVPHIAGEDFRLTENYTIPKGTIVFPSVFESSFQGFTEADRFDPNRFMEDRREDRVHKKNFLAFGAGAHQCVGQRYALNHLVLFIAMFTSLLDFKRHRTDGCDDISYVPTICPKDDCKVYLSRRSGDRTVRILLKSLDGI
;
A
#
# COMPACT_ATOMS: atom_id res chain seq x y z
N MET A 1 10.31 5.34 -3.82
CA MET A 1 10.27 4.79 -2.45
C MET A 1 9.31 3.61 -2.36
N ASN A 2 7.98 3.80 -2.43
CA ASN A 2 7.01 2.71 -2.24
C ASN A 2 7.23 1.48 -3.15
N LEU A 3 7.56 1.69 -4.42
CA LEU A 3 7.83 0.59 -5.36
C LEU A 3 9.04 -0.23 -4.93
N ASP A 4 10.11 0.43 -4.48
CA ASP A 4 11.33 -0.23 -4.01
C ASP A 4 11.10 -0.99 -2.69
N THR A 5 10.29 -0.42 -1.78
CA THR A 5 9.82 -1.13 -0.57
C THR A 5 9.04 -2.38 -0.94
N SER A 6 8.06 -2.26 -1.85
CA SER A 6 7.20 -3.38 -2.24
C SER A 6 7.99 -4.46 -2.99
N GLN A 7 8.91 -4.08 -3.88
CA GLN A 7 9.84 -5.02 -4.53
C GLN A 7 10.69 -5.75 -3.50
N THR A 8 11.18 -5.06 -2.48
CA THR A 8 12.01 -5.67 -1.43
C THR A 8 11.19 -6.60 -0.52
N VAL A 9 10.00 -6.19 -0.09
CA VAL A 9 9.15 -7.01 0.79
C VAL A 9 8.54 -8.20 0.05
N PHE A 10 8.13 -8.02 -1.20
CA PHE A 10 7.44 -9.06 -1.95
C PHE A 10 8.42 -9.99 -2.64
N ILE A 11 9.44 -9.44 -3.30
CA ILE A 11 10.36 -10.18 -4.18
C ILE A 11 11.76 -10.33 -3.57
N GLY A 12 12.11 -9.57 -2.52
CA GLY A 12 13.35 -9.78 -1.78
C GLY A 12 14.63 -9.69 -2.63
N PRO A 13 15.60 -10.59 -2.39
CA PRO A 13 16.92 -10.53 -3.05
C PRO A 13 16.92 -11.00 -4.50
N TYR A 14 15.84 -11.62 -4.97
CA TYR A 14 15.77 -12.25 -6.30
C TYR A 14 15.60 -11.24 -7.43
N LEU A 15 15.03 -10.07 -7.13
CA LEU A 15 15.01 -8.97 -8.08
C LEU A 15 16.30 -8.16 -7.95
N SER A 16 17.31 -8.55 -8.75
CA SER A 16 18.64 -7.94 -8.77
C SER A 16 18.58 -6.43 -9.07
N ARG A 17 19.62 -5.70 -8.67
CA ARG A 17 19.67 -4.25 -8.86
C ARG A 17 19.49 -3.83 -10.33
N ASP A 18 20.16 -4.51 -11.25
CA ASP A 18 20.06 -4.23 -12.68
C ASP A 18 18.67 -4.61 -13.23
N ALA A 19 18.08 -5.69 -12.72
CA ALA A 19 16.72 -6.09 -13.07
C ALA A 19 15.68 -5.06 -12.59
N ARG A 20 15.89 -4.41 -11.43
CA ARG A 20 14.99 -3.35 -10.92
C ARG A 20 14.89 -2.17 -11.87
N GLU A 21 15.96 -1.77 -12.55
CA GLU A 21 15.91 -0.65 -13.49
C GLU A 21 15.02 -0.96 -14.69
N SER A 22 15.19 -2.15 -15.28
CA SER A 22 14.34 -2.62 -16.37
C SER A 22 12.89 -2.84 -15.93
N PHE A 23 12.69 -3.40 -14.73
CA PHE A 23 11.38 -3.57 -14.12
C PHE A 23 10.68 -2.22 -13.96
N ASN A 24 11.36 -1.20 -13.42
CA ASN A 24 10.78 0.12 -13.20
C ASN A 24 10.37 0.80 -14.52
N ARG A 25 11.16 0.63 -15.58
CA ARG A 25 10.80 1.13 -16.92
C ARG A 25 9.51 0.47 -17.42
N ASP A 26 9.41 -0.85 -17.33
CA ASP A 26 8.23 -1.58 -17.80
C ASP A 26 7.00 -1.31 -16.94
N TYR A 27 7.19 -1.14 -15.62
CA TYR A 27 6.12 -0.73 -14.70
C TYR A 27 5.61 0.69 -15.01
N ASN A 28 6.49 1.61 -15.38
CA ASN A 28 6.09 2.95 -15.82
C ASN A 28 5.28 2.90 -17.13
N LEU A 29 5.66 2.05 -18.09
CA LEU A 29 4.86 1.85 -19.30
C LEU A 29 3.46 1.34 -18.96
N PHE A 30 3.38 0.39 -18.03
CA PHE A 30 2.10 -0.12 -17.51
C PHE A 30 1.24 1.00 -16.91
N ASN A 31 1.78 1.81 -15.99
CA ASN A 31 1.06 2.93 -15.37
C ASN A 31 0.53 3.93 -16.42
N VAL A 32 1.35 4.26 -17.42
CA VAL A 32 0.95 5.17 -18.49
C VAL A 32 -0.18 4.58 -19.34
N GLY A 33 -0.12 3.29 -19.68
CA GLY A 33 -1.11 2.64 -20.55
C GLY A 33 -2.41 2.24 -19.86
N LEU A 34 -2.40 1.99 -18.54
CA LEU A 34 -3.57 1.59 -17.76
C LEU A 34 -4.72 2.60 -17.89
N MET A 35 -4.40 3.89 -17.93
CA MET A 35 -5.38 4.99 -18.00
C MET A 35 -5.66 5.45 -19.44
N LYS A 36 -5.26 4.67 -20.46
CA LYS A 36 -5.44 5.01 -21.88
C LYS A 36 -6.50 4.11 -22.52
N LEU A 37 -7.02 4.56 -23.67
CA LEU A 37 -7.95 3.74 -24.45
C LEU A 37 -7.29 2.39 -24.79
N PRO A 38 -8.02 1.27 -24.65
CA PRO A 38 -7.47 -0.07 -24.84
C PRO A 38 -7.29 -0.43 -26.32
N ILE A 39 -6.45 0.33 -27.02
CA ILE A 39 -6.14 0.16 -28.45
C ILE A 39 -4.78 -0.52 -28.58
N ASP A 40 -4.78 -1.79 -29.00
CA ASP A 40 -3.56 -2.59 -29.19
C ASP A 40 -2.98 -2.42 -30.60
N LEU A 41 -2.37 -1.26 -30.86
CA LEU A 41 -1.67 -0.96 -32.11
C LEU A 41 -0.23 -0.49 -31.82
N PRO A 42 0.74 -0.74 -32.73
CA PRO A 42 2.11 -0.26 -32.59
C PRO A 42 2.17 1.25 -32.32
N GLY A 43 2.93 1.67 -31.30
CA GLY A 43 3.08 3.07 -30.89
C GLY A 43 2.00 3.58 -29.92
N PHE A 44 0.97 2.77 -29.60
CA PHE A 44 -0.05 3.13 -28.62
C PHE A 44 0.37 2.71 -27.21
N ALA A 45 0.10 3.58 -26.23
CA ALA A 45 0.46 3.36 -24.83
C ALA A 45 -0.11 2.06 -24.25
N PHE A 46 -1.32 1.65 -24.64
CA PHE A 46 -1.92 0.40 -24.18
C PHE A 46 -1.13 -0.84 -24.65
N ARG A 47 -0.66 -0.85 -25.90
CA ARG A 47 0.18 -1.94 -26.41
C ARG A 47 1.51 -2.01 -25.67
N GLU A 48 2.16 -0.87 -25.47
CA GLU A 48 3.44 -0.82 -24.73
C GLU A 48 3.27 -1.29 -23.29
N ALA A 49 2.18 -0.90 -22.62
CA ALA A 49 1.80 -1.41 -21.30
C ALA A 49 1.61 -2.93 -21.31
N ARG A 50 0.82 -3.48 -22.25
CA ARG A 50 0.58 -4.93 -22.34
C ARG A 50 1.86 -5.72 -22.56
N LEU A 51 2.76 -5.23 -23.42
CA LEU A 51 4.07 -5.85 -23.64
C LEU A 51 4.98 -5.71 -22.41
N GLY A 52 4.92 -4.58 -21.70
CA GLY A 52 5.59 -4.37 -20.42
C GLY A 52 5.12 -5.37 -19.35
N VAL A 53 3.81 -5.51 -19.16
CA VAL A 53 3.21 -6.48 -18.22
C VAL A 53 3.71 -7.90 -18.49
N LYS A 54 3.77 -8.31 -19.76
CA LYS A 54 4.33 -9.62 -20.11
C LYS A 54 5.76 -9.80 -19.59
N ARG A 55 6.65 -8.83 -19.81
CA ARG A 55 8.04 -8.88 -19.33
C ARG A 55 8.14 -8.83 -17.80
N LEU A 56 7.28 -8.06 -17.15
CA LEU A 56 7.20 -8.01 -15.68
C LEU A 56 6.84 -9.38 -15.10
N ILE A 57 5.80 -10.01 -15.61
CA ILE A 57 5.35 -11.35 -15.18
C ILE A 57 6.44 -12.40 -15.42
N GLU A 58 7.09 -12.38 -16.60
CA GLU A 58 8.21 -13.28 -16.90
C GLU A 58 9.37 -13.11 -15.92
N THR A 59 9.75 -11.86 -15.62
CA THR A 59 10.80 -11.54 -14.64
C THR A 59 10.44 -12.07 -13.24
N LEU A 60 9.21 -11.82 -12.79
CA LEU A 60 8.73 -12.25 -11.47
C LEU A 60 8.62 -13.78 -11.37
N GLY A 61 8.27 -14.45 -12.48
CA GLY A 61 8.25 -15.91 -12.53
C GLY A 61 9.62 -16.53 -12.38
N VAL A 62 10.66 -15.92 -12.96
CA VAL A 62 12.05 -16.33 -12.72
C VAL A 62 12.42 -16.18 -11.24
N CYS A 63 12.09 -15.03 -10.63
CA CYS A 63 12.34 -14.82 -9.20
C CYS A 63 11.63 -15.85 -8.30
N ALA A 64 10.40 -16.25 -8.67
CA ALA A 64 9.66 -17.27 -7.93
C ALA A 64 10.34 -18.65 -7.98
N GLU A 65 10.85 -19.05 -9.15
CA GLU A 65 11.61 -20.31 -9.29
C GLU A 65 12.93 -20.28 -8.51
N GLU A 66 13.66 -19.15 -8.54
CA GLU A 66 14.87 -18.98 -7.72
C GLU A 66 14.57 -19.10 -6.23
N SER A 67 13.48 -18.48 -5.76
CA SER A 67 13.02 -18.60 -4.37
C SER A 67 12.65 -20.04 -4.02
N LYS A 68 11.93 -20.75 -4.90
CA LYS A 68 11.58 -22.16 -4.72
C LYS A 68 12.82 -23.04 -4.54
N MET A 69 13.85 -22.83 -5.37
CA MET A 69 15.11 -23.56 -5.25
C MET A 69 15.82 -23.26 -3.93
N LYS A 70 15.83 -22.00 -3.48
CA LYS A 70 16.39 -21.63 -2.18
C LYS A 70 15.61 -22.27 -1.01
N MET A 71 14.28 -22.24 -1.04
CA MET A 71 13.44 -22.81 0.03
C MET A 71 13.59 -24.33 0.13
N LYS A 72 13.79 -25.04 -0.98
CA LYS A 72 14.12 -26.49 -0.98
C LYS A 72 15.39 -26.83 -0.20
N THR A 73 16.32 -25.89 -0.07
CA THR A 73 17.57 -26.10 0.69
C THR A 73 17.44 -25.76 2.18
N GLY A 74 16.23 -25.41 2.65
CA GLY A 74 15.95 -25.18 4.07
C GLY A 74 16.41 -23.82 4.60
N HIS A 75 16.62 -22.83 3.72
CA HIS A 75 16.92 -21.46 4.16
C HIS A 75 15.68 -20.80 4.80
N GLU A 76 15.93 -19.89 5.75
CA GLU A 76 14.87 -19.07 6.34
C GLU A 76 14.25 -18.10 5.32
N PRO A 77 12.92 -17.92 5.34
CA PRO A 77 12.22 -17.01 4.43
C PRO A 77 12.43 -15.54 4.81
N THR A 78 12.64 -14.69 3.79
CA THR A 78 13.00 -13.27 3.99
C THR A 78 12.06 -12.29 3.30
N CYS A 79 11.18 -12.78 2.43
CA CYS A 79 10.24 -11.97 1.64
C CYS A 79 8.97 -12.78 1.34
N LEU A 80 7.94 -12.14 0.78
CA LEU A 80 6.65 -12.78 0.49
C LEU A 80 6.80 -14.04 -0.36
N ILE A 81 7.62 -14.00 -1.42
CA ILE A 81 7.80 -15.19 -2.27
C ILE A 81 8.49 -16.33 -1.54
N ASP A 82 9.40 -16.04 -0.60
CA ASP A 82 10.00 -17.10 0.21
C ASP A 82 8.95 -17.79 1.08
N PHE A 83 8.10 -17.02 1.77
CA PHE A 83 7.03 -17.61 2.58
C PHE A 83 6.05 -18.44 1.74
N TRP A 84 5.73 -17.96 0.54
CA TRP A 84 4.91 -18.72 -0.40
C TRP A 84 5.60 -20.02 -0.82
N MET A 85 6.84 -19.92 -1.31
CA MET A 85 7.57 -21.08 -1.82
C MET A 85 7.94 -22.09 -0.73
N GLN A 86 8.16 -21.63 0.51
CA GLN A 86 8.36 -22.50 1.66
C GLN A 86 7.14 -23.39 1.89
N GLU A 87 5.93 -22.82 1.88
CA GLU A 87 4.71 -23.60 2.06
C GLU A 87 4.48 -24.53 0.86
N THR A 88 4.72 -24.07 -0.37
CA THR A 88 4.64 -24.93 -1.57
C THR A 88 5.59 -26.14 -1.47
N VAL A 89 6.84 -25.93 -1.07
CA VAL A 89 7.81 -27.03 -0.89
C VAL A 89 7.35 -27.99 0.20
N ARG A 90 6.79 -27.47 1.30
CA ARG A 90 6.28 -28.27 2.41
C ARG A 90 5.09 -29.14 2.00
N GLU A 91 4.14 -28.59 1.25
CA GLU A 91 2.97 -29.33 0.75
C GLU A 91 3.38 -30.47 -0.19
N VAL A 92 4.36 -30.24 -1.07
CA VAL A 92 4.92 -31.26 -1.95
C VAL A 92 5.56 -32.39 -1.15
N ALA A 93 6.44 -32.06 -0.20
CA ALA A 93 7.09 -33.06 0.64
C ALA A 93 6.07 -33.87 1.46
N ALA A 94 5.03 -33.22 2.00
CA ALA A 94 3.97 -33.91 2.74
C ALA A 94 3.14 -34.85 1.86
N ALA A 95 2.90 -34.49 0.59
CA ALA A 95 2.21 -35.34 -0.37
C ALA A 95 3.05 -36.57 -0.74
N GLU A 96 4.35 -36.38 -0.98
CA GLU A 96 5.32 -37.46 -1.21
C GLU A 96 5.37 -38.44 -0.03
N ASP A 97 5.50 -37.92 1.20
CA ASP A 97 5.54 -38.73 2.43
C ASP A 97 4.24 -39.51 2.68
N SER A 98 3.10 -38.94 2.28
CA SER A 98 1.78 -39.57 2.45
C SER A 98 1.38 -40.49 1.31
N GLY A 99 2.19 -40.58 0.23
CA GLY A 99 1.89 -41.35 -0.96
C GLY A 99 0.64 -40.88 -1.73
N VAL A 100 0.22 -39.63 -1.52
CA VAL A 100 -0.89 -39.00 -2.26
C VAL A 100 -0.35 -38.25 -3.47
N PRO A 101 -1.16 -38.04 -4.53
CA PRO A 101 -0.73 -37.26 -5.68
C PRO A 101 -0.26 -35.86 -5.26
N GLU A 102 0.81 -35.39 -5.90
CA GLU A 102 1.32 -34.04 -5.70
C GLU A 102 0.22 -32.99 -5.98
N PRO A 103 0.11 -31.94 -5.15
CA PRO A 103 -0.78 -30.83 -5.46
C PRO A 103 -0.45 -30.23 -6.83
N PRO A 104 -1.45 -29.70 -7.56
CA PRO A 104 -1.19 -29.00 -8.81
C PRO A 104 -0.14 -27.89 -8.62
N GLN A 105 1.01 -28.03 -9.29
CA GLN A 105 2.05 -27.03 -9.27
C GLN A 105 1.61 -25.81 -10.08
N ILE A 106 1.56 -24.65 -9.42
CA ILE A 106 1.38 -23.37 -10.10
C ILE A 106 2.68 -23.07 -10.83
N ALA A 107 2.61 -22.81 -12.14
CA ALA A 107 3.80 -22.51 -12.92
C ALA A 107 4.43 -21.19 -12.45
N GLY A 108 5.76 -21.07 -12.50
CA GLY A 108 6.45 -19.82 -12.12
C GLY A 108 5.86 -18.58 -12.79
N ILE A 109 5.42 -18.69 -14.05
CA ILE A 109 4.76 -17.59 -14.77
C ILE A 109 3.41 -17.17 -14.15
N GLU A 110 2.63 -18.12 -13.62
CA GLU A 110 1.34 -17.84 -12.96
C GLU A 110 1.59 -17.18 -11.60
N ILE A 111 2.59 -17.66 -10.84
CA ILE A 111 3.06 -16.98 -9.62
C ILE A 111 3.52 -15.56 -9.96
N GLY A 112 4.28 -15.39 -11.04
CA GLY A 112 4.70 -14.08 -11.54
C GLY A 112 3.52 -13.14 -11.82
N GLY A 113 2.41 -13.67 -12.32
CA GLY A 113 1.16 -12.94 -12.51
C GLY A 113 0.57 -12.44 -11.19
N HIS A 114 0.43 -13.33 -10.21
CA HIS A 114 -0.07 -12.96 -8.87
C HIS A 114 0.84 -11.97 -8.15
N LEU A 115 2.16 -12.09 -8.31
CA LEU A 115 3.11 -11.13 -7.76
C LEU A 115 2.98 -9.76 -8.40
N PHE A 116 2.73 -9.72 -9.71
CA PHE A 116 2.44 -8.47 -10.39
C PHE A 116 1.13 -7.85 -9.87
N ASP A 117 0.08 -8.64 -9.65
CA ASP A 117 -1.18 -8.17 -9.07
C ASP A 117 -0.97 -7.56 -7.67
N PHE A 118 -0.15 -8.18 -6.82
CA PHE A 118 0.18 -7.66 -5.50
C PHE A 118 0.97 -6.35 -5.56
N LEU A 119 1.98 -6.27 -6.44
CA LEU A 119 2.74 -5.03 -6.66
C LEU A 119 1.84 -3.91 -7.16
N PHE A 120 0.99 -4.20 -8.15
CA PHE A 120 0.03 -3.26 -8.69
C PHE A 120 -0.91 -2.72 -7.60
N ALA A 121 -1.56 -3.63 -6.85
CA ALA A 121 -2.51 -3.26 -5.81
C ALA A 121 -1.86 -2.43 -4.69
N ALA A 122 -0.63 -2.77 -4.30
CA ALA A 122 0.08 -2.07 -3.22
C ALA A 122 0.60 -0.68 -3.64
N GLN A 123 0.88 -0.48 -4.93
CA GLN A 123 1.65 0.67 -5.38
C GLN A 123 0.88 1.99 -5.26
N ASP A 124 -0.25 2.12 -5.95
CA ASP A 124 -0.98 3.39 -5.99
C ASP A 124 -1.67 3.65 -4.64
N ALA A 125 -2.27 2.61 -4.05
CA ALA A 125 -2.97 2.71 -2.76
C ALA A 125 -2.06 3.13 -1.60
N SER A 126 -0.86 2.54 -1.50
CA SER A 126 0.08 2.92 -0.44
C SER A 126 0.68 4.30 -0.73
N THR A 127 1.05 4.60 -1.98
CA THR A 127 1.58 5.94 -2.33
C THR A 127 0.60 7.04 -1.96
N SER A 128 -0.68 6.88 -2.31
CA SER A 128 -1.77 7.76 -1.87
C SER A 128 -1.79 7.95 -0.35
N SER A 129 -1.78 6.85 0.41
CA SER A 129 -1.80 6.90 1.88
C SER A 129 -0.58 7.64 2.46
N LEU A 130 0.61 7.42 1.89
CA LEU A 130 1.84 8.09 2.32
C LEU A 130 1.76 9.61 2.08
N LEU A 131 1.28 10.05 0.91
CA LEU A 131 1.12 11.47 0.57
C LEU A 131 0.08 12.15 1.49
N TRP A 132 -1.03 11.47 1.77
CA TRP A 132 -2.04 11.99 2.69
C TRP A 132 -1.56 12.01 4.14
N ALA A 133 -0.75 11.04 4.57
CA ALA A 133 -0.14 11.09 5.90
C ALA A 133 0.76 12.32 6.06
N VAL A 134 1.61 12.62 5.08
CA VAL A 134 2.46 13.83 5.11
C VAL A 134 1.60 15.10 5.14
N THR A 135 0.59 15.18 4.27
CA THR A 135 -0.33 16.32 4.19
C THR A 135 -1.08 16.57 5.50
N LEU A 136 -1.64 15.51 6.09
CA LEU A 136 -2.45 15.60 7.30
C LEU A 136 -1.59 15.88 8.53
N LEU A 137 -0.39 15.30 8.63
CA LEU A 137 0.53 15.57 9.75
C LEU A 137 1.12 16.99 9.70
N ASP A 138 1.38 17.55 8.51
CA ASP A 138 1.79 18.95 8.35
C ASP A 138 0.69 19.92 8.81
N SER A 139 -0.58 19.57 8.54
CA SER A 139 -1.75 20.38 8.88
C SER A 139 -2.22 20.23 10.34
N HIS A 140 -1.72 19.23 11.08
CA HIS A 140 -2.11 18.91 12.46
C HIS A 140 -0.87 18.75 13.36
N PRO A 141 -0.18 19.87 13.69
CA PRO A 141 1.08 19.83 14.44
C PRO A 141 0.95 19.18 15.83
N GLU A 142 -0.23 19.22 16.45
CA GLU A 142 -0.53 18.55 17.71
C GLU A 142 -0.58 17.02 17.59
N VAL A 143 -1.08 16.50 16.46
CA VAL A 143 -1.03 15.06 16.14
C VAL A 143 0.41 14.64 15.88
N LEU A 144 1.13 15.42 15.07
CA LEU A 144 2.55 15.18 14.78
C LEU A 144 3.41 15.16 16.05
N ALA A 145 3.17 16.10 16.98
CA ALA A 145 3.89 16.15 18.25
C ALA A 145 3.66 14.87 19.10
N LYS A 146 2.42 14.37 19.15
CA LYS A 146 2.09 13.12 19.85
C LYS A 146 2.73 11.89 19.21
N VAL A 147 2.71 11.79 17.89
CA VAL A 147 3.42 10.72 17.15
C VAL A 147 4.90 10.73 17.49
N ARG A 148 5.54 11.90 17.39
CA ARG A 148 6.98 12.04 17.70
C ARG A 148 7.29 11.67 19.15
N ALA A 149 6.46 12.07 20.10
CA ALA A 149 6.63 11.73 21.51
C ALA A 149 6.48 10.22 21.77
N GLU A 150 5.48 9.57 21.16
CA GLU A 150 5.30 8.12 21.24
C GLU A 150 6.51 7.37 20.66
N VAL A 151 6.88 7.69 19.42
CA VAL A 151 7.95 6.99 18.71
C VAL A 151 9.28 7.15 19.44
N ALA A 152 9.61 8.36 19.90
CA ALA A 152 10.84 8.61 20.67
C ALA A 152 10.92 7.84 21.99
N GLY A 153 9.79 7.44 22.58
CA GLY A 153 9.73 6.57 23.75
C GLY A 153 9.97 5.08 23.46
N ILE A 154 9.92 4.67 22.18
CA ILE A 154 9.98 3.26 21.75
C ILE A 154 11.24 2.98 20.93
N TRP A 155 11.63 3.90 20.06
CA TRP A 155 12.73 3.77 19.12
C TRP A 155 13.38 5.13 18.84
N SER A 156 14.69 5.14 18.62
CA SER A 156 15.45 6.34 18.28
C SER A 156 16.22 6.11 16.96
N PRO A 157 16.25 7.13 16.06
CA PRO A 157 17.10 7.12 14.88
C PRO A 157 18.59 6.91 15.14
N GLU A 158 19.06 7.27 16.33
CA GLU A 158 20.43 7.09 16.79
C GLU A 158 20.69 5.69 17.34
N SER A 159 19.65 4.85 17.47
CA SER A 159 19.85 3.44 17.80
C SER A 159 20.50 2.70 16.63
N ASP A 160 21.43 1.79 16.93
CA ASP A 160 22.05 0.89 15.94
C ASP A 160 21.11 -0.25 15.50
N THR A 161 19.82 -0.14 15.81
CA THR A 161 18.82 -1.20 15.62
C THR A 161 17.64 -0.74 14.76
N LEU A 162 17.18 -1.61 13.87
CA LEU A 162 15.94 -1.39 13.11
C LEU A 162 14.71 -1.46 14.03
N ILE A 163 13.63 -0.81 13.63
CA ILE A 163 12.32 -0.95 14.29
C ILE A 163 11.86 -2.40 14.15
N THR A 164 11.71 -3.09 15.28
CA THR A 164 11.21 -4.46 15.35
C THR A 164 9.69 -4.53 15.17
N ALA A 165 9.17 -5.70 14.83
CA ALA A 165 7.73 -5.91 14.73
C ALA A 165 7.02 -5.69 16.09
N GLU A 166 7.70 -6.01 17.19
CA GLU A 166 7.25 -5.79 18.57
C GLU A 166 7.13 -4.29 18.86
N GLN A 167 8.16 -3.51 18.56
CA GLN A 167 8.13 -2.06 18.72
C GLN A 167 7.04 -1.41 17.88
N LEU A 168 6.86 -1.87 16.63
CA LEU A 168 5.80 -1.35 15.75
C LEU A 168 4.40 -1.57 16.35
N ARG A 169 4.17 -2.71 17.04
CA ARG A 169 2.89 -2.99 17.73
C ARG A 169 2.65 -2.12 18.95
N GLU A 170 3.70 -1.57 19.56
CA GLU A 170 3.57 -0.64 20.68
C GLU A 170 3.27 0.80 20.24
N MET A 171 3.44 1.14 18.96
CA MET A 171 3.13 2.46 18.39
C MET A 171 1.62 2.66 18.17
N LYS A 172 0.83 2.54 19.23
CA LYS A 172 -0.64 2.49 19.21
C LYS A 172 -1.27 3.78 18.70
N TYR A 173 -0.74 4.94 19.10
CA TYR A 173 -1.22 6.23 18.61
C TYR A 173 -0.84 6.44 17.15
N THR A 174 0.36 6.03 16.74
CA THR A 174 0.78 6.08 15.33
C THR A 174 -0.06 5.16 14.45
N GLU A 175 -0.45 3.98 14.93
CA GLU A 175 -1.44 3.11 14.27
C GLU A 175 -2.81 3.79 14.17
N ALA A 176 -3.25 4.48 15.22
CA ALA A 176 -4.50 5.25 15.20
C ALA A 176 -4.45 6.39 14.16
N VAL A 177 -3.31 7.06 14.02
CA VAL A 177 -3.08 8.07 12.96
C VAL A 177 -3.14 7.42 11.58
N ALA A 178 -2.47 6.28 11.37
CA ALA A 178 -2.49 5.57 10.10
C ALA A 178 -3.92 5.17 9.69
N LYS A 179 -4.72 4.66 10.64
CA LYS A 179 -6.14 4.35 10.41
C LYS A 179 -6.96 5.60 10.07
N GLU A 180 -6.72 6.71 10.75
CA GLU A 180 -7.43 7.97 10.48
C GLU A 180 -7.05 8.55 9.12
N VAL A 181 -5.79 8.45 8.68
CA VAL A 181 -5.38 8.82 7.31
C VAL A 181 -6.19 8.03 6.29
N ILE A 182 -6.27 6.71 6.45
CA ILE A 182 -7.00 5.82 5.52
C ILE A 182 -8.51 6.07 5.57
N ARG A 183 -9.10 6.32 6.74
CA ARG A 183 -10.52 6.68 6.85
C ARG A 183 -10.81 8.01 6.17
N PHE A 184 -10.01 9.02 6.48
CA PHE A 184 -10.22 10.40 6.06
C PHE A 184 -9.90 10.65 4.59
N ARG A 185 -9.02 9.81 4.01
CA ARG A 185 -8.59 9.84 2.61
C ARG A 185 -8.33 8.41 2.10
N ALA A 186 -9.41 7.64 1.94
CA ALA A 186 -9.35 6.26 1.45
C ALA A 186 -8.78 6.22 0.02
N PRO A 187 -7.65 5.53 -0.23
CA PRO A 187 -6.98 5.56 -1.54
C PRO A 187 -7.88 5.11 -2.70
N ALA A 188 -8.57 3.98 -2.54
CA ALA A 188 -9.64 3.57 -3.42
C ALA A 188 -10.95 4.10 -2.85
N THR A 189 -11.71 4.86 -3.63
CA THR A 189 -12.94 5.52 -3.16
C THR A 189 -14.21 4.71 -3.38
N LEU A 190 -14.18 3.75 -4.31
CA LEU A 190 -15.28 2.87 -4.65
C LEU A 190 -14.77 1.52 -5.18
N VAL A 191 -15.62 0.49 -5.14
CA VAL A 191 -15.30 -0.84 -5.68
C VAL A 191 -16.46 -1.31 -6.56
N PRO A 192 -16.32 -1.31 -7.90
CA PRO A 192 -17.40 -1.71 -8.80
C PRO A 192 -17.77 -3.20 -8.62
N HIS A 193 -19.06 -3.51 -8.64
CA HIS A 193 -19.57 -4.88 -8.70
C HIS A 193 -20.60 -5.02 -9.82
N ILE A 194 -20.83 -6.25 -10.30
CA ILE A 194 -21.93 -6.57 -11.22
C ILE A 194 -22.93 -7.46 -10.49
N ALA A 195 -24.22 -7.11 -10.52
CA ALA A 195 -25.28 -7.95 -9.95
C ALA A 195 -25.39 -9.26 -10.75
N GLY A 196 -25.02 -10.40 -10.14
CA GLY A 196 -25.11 -11.72 -10.78
C GLY A 196 -26.55 -12.22 -10.97
N GLU A 197 -27.47 -11.70 -10.18
CA GLU A 197 -28.91 -11.96 -10.18
C GLU A 197 -29.67 -10.71 -9.71
N ASP A 198 -31.00 -10.72 -9.78
CA ASP A 198 -31.83 -9.65 -9.25
C ASP A 198 -31.63 -9.56 -7.73
N PHE A 199 -30.98 -8.49 -7.27
CA PHE A 199 -30.57 -8.32 -5.88
C PHE A 199 -31.48 -7.32 -5.17
N ARG A 200 -32.28 -7.81 -4.22
CA ARG A 200 -33.16 -6.95 -3.40
C ARG A 200 -32.33 -6.17 -2.38
N LEU A 201 -31.99 -4.92 -2.71
CA LEU A 201 -31.18 -4.03 -1.86
C LEU A 201 -31.97 -3.50 -0.66
N THR A 202 -33.22 -3.12 -0.88
CA THR A 202 -34.14 -2.67 0.17
C THR A 202 -35.50 -3.33 -0.01
N GLU A 203 -36.42 -3.11 0.93
CA GLU A 203 -37.79 -3.60 0.79
C GLU A 203 -38.47 -3.12 -0.50
N ASN A 204 -38.11 -1.93 -1.00
CA ASN A 204 -38.77 -1.30 -2.14
C ASN A 204 -37.87 -1.11 -3.37
N TYR A 205 -36.64 -1.65 -3.35
CA TYR A 205 -35.70 -1.49 -4.46
C TYR A 205 -34.91 -2.78 -4.73
N THR A 206 -34.97 -3.23 -5.98
CA THR A 206 -34.23 -4.38 -6.50
C THR A 206 -33.28 -3.89 -7.58
N ILE A 207 -32.01 -4.25 -7.45
CA ILE A 207 -30.98 -4.05 -8.45
C ILE A 207 -31.14 -5.17 -9.50
N PRO A 208 -31.44 -4.85 -10.77
CA PRO A 208 -31.59 -5.87 -11.80
C PRO A 208 -30.28 -6.61 -12.08
N LYS A 209 -30.36 -7.88 -12.45
CA LYS A 209 -29.21 -8.65 -12.94
C LYS A 209 -28.46 -7.91 -14.05
N GLY A 210 -27.14 -7.95 -13.99
CA GLY A 210 -26.23 -7.30 -14.94
C GLY A 210 -25.96 -5.82 -14.64
N THR A 211 -26.64 -5.22 -13.67
CA THR A 211 -26.38 -3.84 -13.25
C THR A 211 -24.99 -3.72 -12.61
N ILE A 212 -24.21 -2.73 -13.06
CA ILE A 212 -22.97 -2.34 -12.38
C ILE A 212 -23.32 -1.41 -11.23
N VAL A 213 -22.85 -1.74 -10.03
CA VAL A 213 -23.04 -0.94 -8.82
C VAL A 213 -21.69 -0.43 -8.32
N PHE A 214 -21.68 0.81 -7.82
CA PHE A 214 -20.49 1.48 -7.31
C PHE A 214 -20.67 1.88 -5.83
N PRO A 215 -20.57 0.94 -4.88
CA PRO A 215 -20.53 1.28 -3.47
C PRO A 215 -19.34 2.21 -3.17
N SER A 216 -19.61 3.36 -2.57
CA SER A 216 -18.57 4.27 -2.11
C SER A 216 -18.02 3.77 -0.78
N VAL A 217 -16.73 3.44 -0.75
CA VAL A 217 -16.04 3.12 0.51
C VAL A 217 -15.57 4.38 1.23
N PHE A 218 -15.33 5.46 0.48
CA PHE A 218 -14.89 6.74 1.01
C PHE A 218 -16.01 7.46 1.76
N GLU A 219 -17.13 7.72 1.09
CA GLU A 219 -18.29 8.44 1.66
C GLU A 219 -18.91 7.67 2.83
N SER A 220 -18.84 6.33 2.81
CA SER A 220 -19.35 5.49 3.89
C SER A 220 -18.72 5.85 5.25
N SER A 221 -17.44 6.22 5.25
CA SER A 221 -16.69 6.60 6.45
C SER A 221 -17.13 7.95 7.05
N PHE A 222 -17.92 8.76 6.32
CA PHE A 222 -18.46 10.03 6.81
C PHE A 222 -19.90 9.92 7.34
N GLN A 223 -20.54 8.77 7.18
CA GLN A 223 -21.94 8.55 7.55
C GLN A 223 -22.13 7.86 8.92
N GLY A 224 -21.03 7.54 9.62
CA GLY A 224 -21.08 6.81 10.89
C GLY A 224 -20.23 7.41 12.00
N PHE A 225 -19.00 7.84 11.68
CA PHE A 225 -18.04 8.31 12.66
C PHE A 225 -18.44 9.65 13.30
N THR A 226 -18.06 9.84 14.57
CA THR A 226 -18.37 11.09 15.31
C THR A 226 -17.53 12.23 14.78
N GLU A 227 -18.13 13.39 14.47
CA GLU A 227 -17.45 14.52 13.83
C GLU A 227 -16.60 14.06 12.62
N ALA A 228 -17.21 13.30 11.69
CA ALA A 228 -16.45 12.56 10.68
C ALA A 228 -15.58 13.45 9.75
N ASP A 229 -15.94 14.72 9.59
CA ASP A 229 -15.20 15.73 8.82
C ASP A 229 -13.94 16.26 9.54
N ARG A 230 -13.76 15.91 10.82
CA ARG A 230 -12.58 16.25 11.60
C ARG A 230 -11.56 15.11 11.57
N PHE A 231 -10.31 15.44 11.27
CA PHE A 231 -9.18 14.53 11.42
C PHE A 231 -8.85 14.36 12.91
N ASP A 232 -9.26 13.22 13.48
CA ASP A 232 -9.09 12.90 14.90
C ASP A 232 -8.66 11.45 15.09
N PRO A 233 -7.35 11.19 15.25
CA PRO A 233 -6.83 9.85 15.50
C PRO A 233 -7.37 9.19 16.77
N ASN A 234 -7.80 9.96 17.78
CA ASN A 234 -8.24 9.37 19.06
C ASN A 234 -9.48 8.50 18.90
N ARG A 235 -10.22 8.62 17.79
CA ARG A 235 -11.38 7.75 17.50
C ARG A 235 -11.02 6.26 17.39
N PHE A 236 -9.77 5.92 17.04
CA PHE A 236 -9.29 4.54 16.95
C PHE A 236 -8.61 4.04 18.23
N MET A 237 -8.51 4.89 19.25
CA MET A 237 -7.95 4.51 20.55
C MET A 237 -8.94 3.63 21.33
N GLU A 238 -8.42 2.91 22.32
CA GLU A 238 -9.14 1.86 23.06
C GLU A 238 -10.43 2.35 23.75
N ASP A 239 -10.48 3.63 24.12
CA ASP A 239 -11.62 4.29 24.75
C ASP A 239 -12.80 4.51 23.78
N ARG A 240 -12.53 4.74 22.49
CA ARG A 240 -13.56 5.04 21.48
C ARG A 240 -13.83 3.89 20.51
N ARG A 241 -12.76 3.27 19.98
CA ARG A 241 -12.81 2.17 18.98
C ARG A 241 -13.92 2.30 17.94
N GLU A 242 -13.99 3.49 17.35
CA GLU A 242 -15.04 3.83 16.38
C GLU A 242 -14.97 2.96 15.11
N ASP A 243 -13.81 2.39 14.79
CA ASP A 243 -13.66 1.37 13.75
C ASP A 243 -14.47 0.10 14.01
N ARG A 244 -14.69 -0.25 15.27
CA ARG A 244 -15.52 -1.41 15.66
C ARG A 244 -16.99 -1.04 15.75
N VAL A 245 -17.28 0.11 16.36
CA VAL A 245 -18.66 0.62 16.50
C VAL A 245 -19.27 0.90 15.13
N HIS A 246 -18.51 1.55 14.24
CA HIS A 246 -18.91 1.90 12.89
C HIS A 246 -18.26 0.98 11.84
N LYS A 247 -18.10 -0.31 12.16
CA LYS A 247 -17.50 -1.30 11.24
C LYS A 247 -18.16 -1.35 9.86
N LYS A 248 -19.48 -1.11 9.78
CA LYS A 248 -20.24 -1.07 8.52
C LYS A 248 -19.91 0.16 7.66
N ASN A 249 -19.33 1.20 8.27
CA ASN A 249 -18.95 2.45 7.63
C ASN A 249 -17.46 2.48 7.27
N PHE A 250 -16.61 1.79 8.06
CA PHE A 250 -15.18 1.74 7.80
C PHE A 250 -14.81 0.67 6.76
N LEU A 251 -15.06 0.99 5.49
CA LEU A 251 -14.93 0.07 4.37
C LEU A 251 -13.69 0.32 3.49
N ALA A 252 -12.71 1.09 3.97
CA ALA A 252 -11.52 1.46 3.19
C ALA A 252 -10.69 0.26 2.69
N PHE A 253 -10.80 -0.89 3.36
CA PHE A 253 -10.19 -2.16 2.94
C PHE A 253 -11.20 -3.16 2.35
N GLY A 254 -12.40 -2.72 2.01
CA GLY A 254 -13.50 -3.58 1.57
C GLY A 254 -14.07 -4.46 2.68
N ALA A 255 -14.90 -5.43 2.29
CA ALA A 255 -15.53 -6.40 3.18
C ALA A 255 -15.84 -7.70 2.43
N GLY A 256 -16.06 -8.78 3.18
CA GLY A 256 -16.46 -10.08 2.63
C GLY A 256 -15.34 -10.79 1.89
N ALA A 257 -15.68 -11.57 0.86
CA ALA A 257 -14.73 -12.40 0.12
C ALA A 257 -13.68 -11.60 -0.66
N HIS A 258 -13.94 -10.32 -0.94
CA HIS A 258 -13.03 -9.40 -1.62
C HIS A 258 -12.39 -8.38 -0.66
N GLN A 259 -12.40 -8.64 0.65
CA GLN A 259 -11.66 -7.81 1.59
C GLN A 259 -10.16 -7.83 1.26
N CYS A 260 -9.53 -6.66 1.33
CA CYS A 260 -8.12 -6.48 0.99
C CYS A 260 -7.21 -7.41 1.80
N VAL A 261 -6.57 -8.35 1.10
CA VAL A 261 -5.58 -9.27 1.69
C VAL A 261 -4.33 -8.54 2.18
N GLY A 262 -4.03 -7.38 1.59
CA GLY A 262 -2.88 -6.52 1.93
C GLY A 262 -3.11 -5.60 3.12
N GLN A 263 -4.26 -5.64 3.81
CA GLN A 263 -4.61 -4.68 4.87
C GLN A 263 -3.53 -4.54 5.95
N ARG A 264 -3.00 -5.67 6.46
CA ARG A 264 -1.96 -5.66 7.49
C ARG A 264 -0.64 -5.09 6.97
N TYR A 265 -0.26 -5.44 5.75
CA TYR A 265 0.92 -4.90 5.10
C TYR A 265 0.81 -3.38 4.93
N ALA A 266 -0.30 -2.90 4.37
CA ALA A 266 -0.53 -1.47 4.12
C ALA A 266 -0.52 -0.65 5.42
N LEU A 267 -1.20 -1.12 6.47
CA LEU A 267 -1.19 -0.45 7.77
C LEU A 267 0.21 -0.43 8.40
N ASN A 268 0.89 -1.58 8.47
CA ASN A 268 2.23 -1.64 9.04
C ASN A 268 3.23 -0.78 8.26
N HIS A 269 3.15 -0.79 6.94
CA HIS A 269 3.98 0.05 6.08
C HIS A 269 3.71 1.54 6.35
N LEU A 270 2.45 1.95 6.49
CA LEU A 270 2.08 3.33 6.78
C LEU A 270 2.53 3.77 8.18
N VAL A 271 2.37 2.92 9.20
CA VAL A 271 2.85 3.19 10.56
C VAL A 271 4.37 3.33 10.57
N LEU A 272 5.08 2.40 9.95
CA LEU A 272 6.54 2.44 9.87
C LEU A 272 7.02 3.68 9.13
N PHE A 273 6.38 4.03 8.02
CA PHE A 273 6.66 5.26 7.31
C PHE A 273 6.44 6.50 8.20
N ILE A 274 5.29 6.62 8.84
CA ILE A 274 4.99 7.77 9.72
C ILE A 274 6.04 7.86 10.84
N ALA A 275 6.35 6.74 11.49
CA ALA A 275 7.34 6.70 12.57
C ALA A 275 8.73 7.16 12.10
N MET A 276 9.23 6.58 11.01
CA MET A 276 10.55 6.92 10.47
C MET A 276 10.60 8.35 9.91
N PHE A 277 9.61 8.72 9.08
CA PHE A 277 9.55 10.03 8.43
C PHE A 277 9.51 11.16 9.46
N THR A 278 8.66 11.05 10.48
CA THR A 278 8.50 12.10 11.50
C THR A 278 9.65 12.17 12.49
N SER A 279 10.39 11.06 12.69
CA SER A 279 11.56 10.99 13.57
C SER A 279 12.84 11.47 12.88
N LEU A 280 12.99 11.20 11.58
CA LEU A 280 14.20 11.53 10.81
C LEU A 280 14.16 12.93 10.20
N LEU A 281 12.96 13.47 9.94
CA LEU A 281 12.79 14.68 9.15
C LEU A 281 11.93 15.72 9.86
N ASP A 282 12.33 16.97 9.70
CA ASP A 282 11.41 18.10 9.78
C ASP A 282 10.96 18.43 8.37
N PHE A 283 9.65 18.60 8.21
CA PHE A 283 9.02 18.78 6.92
C PHE A 283 8.03 19.93 6.97
N LYS A 284 7.87 20.61 5.83
CA LYS A 284 6.86 21.65 5.63
C LYS A 284 6.31 21.55 4.22
N ARG A 285 4.99 21.39 4.08
CA ARG A 285 4.37 21.35 2.75
C ARG A 285 4.47 22.70 2.04
N HIS A 286 4.81 22.68 0.76
CA HIS A 286 4.68 23.82 -0.14
C HIS A 286 3.22 23.94 -0.56
N ARG A 287 2.44 24.77 0.15
CA ARG A 287 1.01 24.91 -0.11
C ARG A 287 0.75 25.86 -1.28
N THR A 288 -0.04 25.40 -2.25
CA THR A 288 -0.59 26.21 -3.35
C THR A 288 -2.12 26.32 -3.23
N ASP A 289 -2.74 27.22 -4.00
CA ASP A 289 -4.20 27.31 -4.06
C ASP A 289 -4.81 25.96 -4.51
N GLY A 290 -5.85 25.49 -3.80
CA GLY A 290 -6.49 24.21 -4.07
C GLY A 290 -5.61 22.97 -3.76
N CYS A 291 -4.53 23.12 -2.99
CA CYS A 291 -3.64 22.00 -2.68
C CYS A 291 -4.35 20.83 -1.95
N ASP A 292 -5.39 21.11 -1.18
CA ASP A 292 -6.17 20.08 -0.48
C ASP A 292 -7.27 19.44 -1.34
N ASP A 293 -7.46 19.91 -2.58
CA ASP A 293 -8.36 19.28 -3.54
C ASP A 293 -7.87 17.87 -3.87
N ILE A 294 -8.83 16.97 -4.10
CA ILE A 294 -8.56 15.58 -4.47
C ILE A 294 -8.39 15.46 -5.99
N SER A 295 -7.27 14.90 -6.42
CA SER A 295 -7.08 14.36 -7.77
C SER A 295 -7.32 12.85 -7.76
N TYR A 296 -7.91 12.31 -8.83
CA TYR A 296 -8.27 10.89 -8.96
C TYR A 296 -7.45 10.20 -10.05
N VAL A 297 -6.30 9.59 -9.74
CA VAL A 297 -5.53 8.83 -10.76
C VAL A 297 -4.61 7.75 -10.14
N PRO A 298 -4.90 6.44 -10.29
CA PRO A 298 -6.21 5.79 -10.17
C PRO A 298 -6.75 5.81 -8.72
N THR A 299 -5.90 6.10 -7.75
CA THR A 299 -6.27 6.38 -6.35
C THR A 299 -6.32 7.88 -6.09
N ILE A 300 -6.87 8.30 -4.96
CA ILE A 300 -6.91 9.72 -4.62
C ILE A 300 -5.55 10.25 -4.16
N CYS A 301 -5.14 11.42 -4.63
CA CYS A 301 -3.93 12.11 -4.15
C CYS A 301 -4.18 13.62 -4.02
N PRO A 302 -3.32 14.35 -3.28
CA PRO A 302 -3.35 15.80 -3.27
C PRO A 302 -3.09 16.36 -4.68
N LYS A 303 -3.91 17.32 -5.13
CA LYS A 303 -3.85 17.89 -6.48
C LYS A 303 -2.54 18.62 -6.80
N ASP A 304 -1.80 19.08 -5.80
CA ASP A 304 -0.53 19.80 -5.93
C ASP A 304 0.71 18.89 -5.93
N ASP A 305 0.52 17.58 -6.09
CA ASP A 305 1.55 16.54 -5.98
C ASP A 305 2.23 16.46 -4.60
N CYS A 306 1.71 17.15 -3.58
CA CYS A 306 2.27 17.19 -2.22
C CYS A 306 3.77 17.54 -2.20
N LYS A 307 4.16 18.67 -2.80
CA LYS A 307 5.54 19.16 -2.71
C LYS A 307 5.89 19.53 -1.27
N VAL A 308 7.03 19.04 -0.76
CA VAL A 308 7.41 19.20 0.64
C VAL A 308 8.88 19.60 0.75
N TYR A 309 9.16 20.61 1.58
CA TYR A 309 10.51 20.95 2.00
C TYR A 309 10.95 20.05 3.13
N LEU A 310 12.09 19.40 2.98
CA LEU A 310 12.64 18.46 3.96
C LEU A 310 13.96 18.99 4.54
N SER A 311 14.14 18.81 5.83
CA SER A 311 15.42 18.99 6.51
C SER A 311 15.64 17.86 7.50
N ARG A 312 16.91 17.47 7.70
CA ARG A 312 17.25 16.43 8.67
C ARG A 312 16.86 16.90 10.06
N ARG A 313 16.00 16.14 10.74
CA ARG A 313 15.72 16.35 12.15
C ARG A 313 16.97 15.98 12.92
N SER A 314 17.58 16.98 13.52
CA SER A 314 18.75 16.81 14.34
C SER A 314 18.26 16.72 15.77
N GLY A 315 18.56 15.65 16.52
CA GLY A 315 18.28 15.61 17.95
C GLY A 315 18.75 16.91 18.61
N ASP A 316 17.83 17.69 19.14
CA ASP A 316 17.99 19.00 19.82
C ASP A 316 18.99 20.03 19.26
N ARG A 317 19.45 19.91 18.01
CA ARG A 317 20.43 20.83 17.40
C ARG A 317 20.17 21.06 15.92
N THR A 318 19.31 22.02 15.60
CA THR A 318 19.01 22.45 14.22
C THR A 318 20.26 22.65 13.37
N VAL A 319 20.57 21.72 12.47
CA VAL A 319 21.50 21.96 11.36
C VAL A 319 20.67 22.35 10.13
N ARG A 320 20.66 23.65 9.80
CA ARG A 320 20.06 24.14 8.55
C ARG A 320 20.94 23.70 7.37
N ILE A 321 20.49 22.68 6.64
CA ILE A 321 21.06 22.34 5.33
C ILE A 321 20.19 23.02 4.27
N LEU A 322 20.74 24.02 3.59
CA LEU A 322 20.13 24.59 2.38
C LEU A 322 20.22 23.54 1.26
N LEU A 323 19.08 22.96 0.89
CA LEU A 323 18.97 22.22 -0.37
C LEU A 323 18.80 23.23 -1.51
N LYS A 324 19.80 23.31 -2.39
CA LYS A 324 19.70 24.04 -3.67
C LYS A 324 18.72 23.31 -4.58
N SER A 325 17.80 24.08 -5.17
CA SER A 325 16.98 23.67 -6.32
C SER A 325 17.89 23.11 -7.42
N LEU A 326 17.57 21.91 -7.91
CA LEU A 326 18.06 21.42 -9.20
C LEU A 326 17.00 21.77 -10.24
N ASP A 327 17.04 23.02 -10.70
CA ASP A 327 16.47 23.42 -11.97
C ASP A 327 17.50 23.15 -13.07
N GLY A 328 17.12 22.32 -14.06
CA GLY A 328 17.76 22.23 -15.37
C GLY A 328 18.69 21.05 -15.61
N ILE A 329 18.20 20.01 -16.31
CA ILE A 329 18.43 19.71 -17.73
C ILE A 329 17.34 18.73 -18.20
#